data_AF-A0A2V9ZDB2-F1
#
_entry.id   AF-A0A2V9ZDB2-F1
#
_cell.length_a   1.000
_cell.length_b   1.000
_cell.length_c   1.000
_cell.angle_alpha   90.00
_cell.angle_beta   90.00
_cell.angle_gamma   90.00
#
_symmetry.space_group_name_H-M   'P 1'
#
loop_
_entity.id
_entity.type
_entity.pdbx_description
1 polymer ?
#
loop_
_entity_poly.entity_id
_entity_poly.type
_entity_poly.pdbx_seq_one_letter_code
_entity_poly.pdbx_strand_id
1 'polypeptide(L)'
;MSEQATSEQVQHVIDRVKEAGYQAHVTRGEERTIVAAVGSGGRRHELEALAAAAGVAEVVPIAQPFKLVSRQANPHRTVVNVGGVPIGDGSFAVIAGPCSVESREQLFSTAHAIKAAGATLLRGGAYKPRTSPYEFQGLGVEALRLLREVRETTGLPVVTEVMATEDVDLICEHADMLQVGARNMQNFSLLRRLALAEKPVLLKRGPSASVKEWLLAAEYLLAGGNRNVVLCERGIKTFETETRNTLDLASIALARELSHLPVIADPSHGTGRRSLIAPMSRAAAALGADGLIVEVHPCPERALSDGAQSLDFAGFRDVMNGLAQPLRETMRKENLEGPIIGGDARLGLNQLDQR
;
A
#
# COMPACT_ATOMS: atom_id res chain seq x y z
N MET A 1 29.46 19.28 -7.37
CA MET A 1 29.72 20.47 -8.23
C MET A 1 30.04 20.00 -9.64
N SER A 2 29.84 20.84 -10.66
CA SER A 2 30.33 20.57 -12.01
C SER A 2 31.86 20.64 -12.05
N GLU A 3 32.47 19.99 -13.04
CA GLU A 3 33.93 19.92 -13.19
C GLU A 3 34.57 21.30 -13.37
N GLN A 4 33.83 22.23 -14.00
CA GLN A 4 34.28 23.60 -14.25
C GLN A 4 33.78 24.60 -13.20
N ALA A 5 33.27 24.13 -12.05
CA ALA A 5 32.74 25.02 -11.03
C ALA A 5 33.83 25.95 -10.48
N THR A 6 33.58 27.26 -10.52
CA THR A 6 34.53 28.25 -10.01
C THR A 6 34.54 28.25 -8.48
N SER A 7 35.62 28.75 -7.88
CA SER A 7 35.70 28.92 -6.41
C SER A 7 34.56 29.79 -5.86
N GLU A 8 34.12 30.79 -6.62
CA GLU A 8 32.97 31.65 -6.27
C GLU A 8 31.65 30.87 -6.28
N GLN A 9 31.43 30.00 -7.27
CA GLN A 9 30.24 29.13 -7.33
C GLN A 9 30.23 28.13 -6.17
N VAL A 10 31.38 27.55 -5.82
CA VAL A 10 31.51 26.68 -4.65
C VAL A 10 31.20 27.44 -3.37
N GLN A 11 31.72 28.65 -3.22
CA GLN A 11 31.44 29.50 -2.05
C GLN A 11 29.96 29.87 -1.96
N HIS A 12 29.33 30.24 -3.08
CA HIS A 12 27.89 30.51 -3.14
C HIS A 12 27.06 29.33 -2.63
N VAL A 13 27.39 28.10 -3.05
CA VAL A 13 26.70 26.89 -2.57
C VAL A 13 26.91 26.69 -1.06
N ILE A 14 28.12 26.88 -0.55
CA ILE A 14 28.42 26.79 0.90
C ILE A 14 27.57 27.78 1.69
N ASP A 15 27.45 29.02 1.23
CA ASP A 15 26.72 30.08 1.92
C ASP A 15 25.22 29.78 1.92
N ARG A 16 24.66 29.34 0.78
CA ARG A 16 23.27 28.91 0.70
C ARG A 16 22.96 27.70 1.60
N VAL A 17 23.88 26.74 1.71
CA VAL A 17 23.75 25.61 2.65
C VAL A 17 23.65 26.10 4.10
N LYS A 18 24.49 27.07 4.48
CA LYS A 18 24.46 27.69 5.82
C LYS A 18 23.18 28.50 6.05
N GLU A 19 22.77 29.30 5.08
CA GLU A 19 21.52 30.07 5.13
C GLU A 19 20.32 29.16 5.35
N ALA A 20 20.27 28.02 4.65
CA ALA A 20 19.26 26.98 4.82
C ALA A 20 19.29 26.30 6.21
N GLY A 21 20.26 26.62 7.07
CA GLY A 21 20.37 26.11 8.43
C GLY A 21 21.15 24.80 8.56
N TYR A 22 22.04 24.50 7.60
CA TYR A 22 22.88 23.30 7.60
C TYR A 22 24.36 23.65 7.76
N GLN A 23 25.15 22.71 8.26
CA GLN A 23 26.60 22.79 8.21
C GLN A 23 27.10 22.32 6.85
N ALA A 24 27.98 23.10 6.23
CA ALA A 24 28.59 22.74 4.95
C ALA A 24 29.96 22.10 5.18
N HIS A 25 30.16 20.88 4.67
CA HIS A 25 31.46 20.21 4.61
C HIS A 25 31.89 20.08 3.15
N VAL A 26 33.10 20.53 2.85
CA VAL A 26 33.60 20.56 1.47
C VAL A 26 34.71 19.53 1.32
N THR A 27 34.57 18.66 0.34
CA THR A 27 35.61 17.72 -0.09
C THR A 27 36.01 18.06 -1.51
N ARG A 28 37.29 18.40 -1.71
CA ARG A 28 37.86 18.66 -3.03
C ARG A 28 38.60 17.40 -3.48
N GLY A 29 37.98 16.61 -4.36
CA GLY A 29 38.63 15.49 -5.03
C GLY A 29 39.37 15.91 -6.29
N GLU A 30 40.15 14.99 -6.86
CA GLU A 30 40.89 15.22 -8.11
C GLU A 30 39.94 15.48 -9.30
N GLU A 31 38.79 14.79 -9.33
CA GLU A 31 37.80 14.91 -10.41
C GLU A 31 36.63 15.84 -10.07
N ARG A 32 36.22 15.91 -8.79
CA ARG A 32 35.00 16.65 -8.39
C ARG A 32 35.12 17.29 -7.01
N THR A 33 34.49 18.46 -6.88
CA THR A 33 34.21 19.06 -5.57
C THR A 33 32.81 18.67 -5.09
N ILE A 34 32.73 18.22 -3.84
CA ILE A 34 31.50 17.83 -3.14
C ILE A 34 31.27 18.82 -1.99
N VAL A 35 30.05 19.36 -1.90
CA VAL A 35 29.59 20.13 -0.75
C VAL A 35 28.49 19.34 -0.06
N ALA A 36 28.79 18.75 1.10
CA ALA A 36 27.85 18.01 1.91
C ALA A 36 27.13 18.95 2.90
N ALA A 37 25.80 18.95 2.88
CA ALA A 37 24.97 19.64 3.84
C ALA A 37 24.59 18.69 4.99
N VAL A 38 25.08 18.97 6.19
CA VAL A 38 24.92 18.13 7.39
C VAL A 38 24.11 18.86 8.44
N GLY A 39 23.10 18.18 8.99
CA GLY A 39 22.25 18.73 10.05
C GLY A 39 20.80 18.25 9.94
N SER A 40 20.04 18.43 11.01
CA SER A 40 18.61 18.11 11.07
C SER A 40 17.80 19.38 11.37
N GLY A 41 16.67 19.57 10.69
CA GLY A 41 15.73 20.67 10.97
C GLY A 41 15.92 21.95 10.15
N GLY A 42 16.86 21.97 9.20
CA GLY A 42 17.00 23.07 8.24
C GLY A 42 15.92 23.08 7.13
N ARG A 43 15.97 24.10 6.28
CA ARG A 43 15.02 24.31 5.18
C ARG A 43 15.43 23.49 3.95
N ARG A 44 15.10 22.20 3.96
CA ARG A 44 15.48 21.22 2.92
C ARG A 44 15.16 21.65 1.48
N HIS A 45 14.01 22.30 1.26
CA HIS A 45 13.61 22.78 -0.07
C HIS A 45 14.62 23.78 -0.66
N GLU A 46 15.33 24.55 0.19
CA GLU A 46 16.39 25.44 -0.27
C GLU A 46 17.63 24.70 -0.74
N LEU A 47 17.93 23.52 -0.17
CA LEU A 47 19.01 22.66 -0.65
C LEU A 47 18.66 22.03 -2.00
N GLU A 48 17.41 21.59 -2.17
CA GLU A 48 16.94 21.03 -3.44
C GLU A 48 16.97 22.07 -4.56
N ALA A 49 16.65 23.33 -4.25
CA ALA A 49 16.75 24.45 -5.19
C ALA A 49 18.19 24.73 -5.67
N LEU A 50 19.24 24.26 -4.95
CA LEU A 50 20.63 24.41 -5.39
C LEU A 50 20.93 23.63 -6.67
N ALA A 51 20.09 22.67 -7.07
CA ALA A 51 20.22 22.02 -8.38
C ALA A 51 20.13 23.03 -9.54
N ALA A 52 19.51 24.20 -9.34
CA ALA A 52 19.45 25.28 -10.31
C ALA A 52 20.61 26.29 -10.19
N ALA A 53 21.48 26.17 -9.19
CA ALA A 53 22.59 27.10 -8.98
C ALA A 53 23.73 26.84 -9.99
N ALA A 54 24.35 27.91 -10.48
CA ALA A 54 25.49 27.81 -11.38
C ALA A 54 26.65 27.04 -10.72
N GLY A 55 27.28 26.14 -11.48
CA GLY A 55 28.37 25.28 -10.97
C GLY A 55 27.90 24.05 -10.19
N VAL A 56 26.59 23.84 -10.00
CA VAL A 56 26.05 22.60 -9.41
C VAL A 56 25.75 21.61 -10.52
N ALA A 57 26.34 20.41 -10.43
CA ALA A 57 26.05 19.31 -11.35
C ALA A 57 24.77 18.56 -10.94
N GLU A 58 24.66 18.26 -9.65
CA GLU A 58 23.54 17.54 -9.07
C GLU A 58 23.45 17.82 -7.57
N VAL A 59 22.26 17.63 -7.01
CA VAL A 59 22.00 17.61 -5.57
C VAL A 59 21.46 16.23 -5.21
N VAL A 60 22.21 15.48 -4.40
CA VAL A 60 21.84 14.12 -4.00
C VAL A 60 21.36 14.12 -2.55
N PRO A 61 20.06 13.89 -2.28
CA PRO A 61 19.57 13.78 -0.92
C PRO A 61 20.02 12.47 -0.28
N ILE A 62 20.79 12.55 0.80
CA ILE A 62 21.26 11.37 1.56
C ILE A 62 20.18 10.83 2.50
N ALA A 63 19.43 11.73 3.16
CA ALA A 63 18.38 11.33 4.10
C ALA A 63 17.08 10.94 3.39
N GLN A 64 16.41 9.90 3.90
CA GLN A 64 15.06 9.54 3.45
C GLN A 64 14.12 10.76 3.55
N PRO A 65 13.25 10.96 2.56
CA PRO A 65 12.39 12.15 2.51
C PRO A 65 11.16 12.04 3.42
N PHE A 66 10.92 10.87 4.02
CA PHE A 66 9.83 10.59 4.94
C PHE A 66 10.42 10.22 6.30
N LYS A 67 10.02 10.92 7.37
CA LYS A 67 10.59 10.74 8.71
C LYS A 67 9.59 10.03 9.61
N LEU A 68 8.34 10.47 9.63
CA LEU A 68 7.32 9.96 10.55
C LEU A 68 6.94 8.52 10.24
N VAL A 69 6.85 8.13 8.97
CA VAL A 69 6.56 6.74 8.56
C VAL A 69 7.78 5.83 8.68
N SER A 70 9.00 6.38 8.75
CA SER A 70 10.23 5.61 8.60
C SER A 70 10.48 4.72 9.82
N ARG A 71 10.87 3.46 9.55
CA ARG A 71 11.31 2.54 10.60
C ARG A 71 12.59 3.00 11.30
N GLN A 72 13.40 3.86 10.65
CA GLN A 72 14.57 4.47 11.28
C GLN A 72 14.19 5.45 12.39
N ALA A 73 13.07 6.17 12.22
CA ALA A 73 12.59 7.11 13.23
C ALA A 73 11.72 6.44 14.29
N ASN A 74 11.01 5.37 13.92
CA ASN A 74 10.21 4.56 14.83
C ASN A 74 10.49 3.07 14.59
N PRO A 75 11.31 2.43 15.45
CA PRO A 75 11.71 1.04 15.25
C PRO A 75 10.57 0.04 15.55
N HIS A 76 9.54 0.45 16.27
CA HIS A 76 8.42 -0.41 16.64
C HIS A 76 7.33 -0.38 15.59
N ARG A 77 6.87 -1.56 15.17
CA ARG A 77 5.74 -1.73 14.25
C ARG A 77 4.48 -1.09 14.84
N THR A 78 3.80 -0.29 14.03
CA THR A 78 2.47 0.22 14.38
C THR A 78 1.46 -0.90 14.30
N VAL A 79 0.57 -0.98 15.28
CA VAL A 79 -0.65 -1.78 15.22
C VAL A 79 -1.83 -0.82 15.05
N VAL A 80 -2.60 -1.02 13.99
CA VAL A 80 -3.79 -0.20 13.71
C VAL A 80 -5.02 -0.98 14.14
N ASN A 81 -5.81 -0.43 15.08
CA ASN A 81 -7.06 -1.03 15.53
C ASN A 81 -8.24 -0.51 14.70
N VAL A 82 -8.96 -1.42 14.03
CA VAL A 82 -10.15 -1.10 13.23
C VAL A 82 -11.36 -1.77 13.86
N GLY A 83 -12.17 -1.01 14.60
CA GLY A 83 -13.37 -1.54 15.24
C GLY A 83 -13.12 -2.74 16.18
N GLY A 84 -11.94 -2.82 16.80
CA GLY A 84 -11.55 -3.93 17.68
C GLY A 84 -10.66 -5.00 17.00
N VAL A 85 -10.45 -4.91 15.68
CA VAL A 85 -9.56 -5.81 14.94
C VAL A 85 -8.18 -5.16 14.76
N PRO A 86 -7.11 -5.73 15.34
CA PRO A 86 -5.76 -5.23 15.13
C PRO A 86 -5.22 -5.62 13.74
N ILE A 87 -4.49 -4.71 13.10
CA ILE A 87 -3.73 -4.96 11.87
C ILE A 87 -2.27 -4.61 12.14
N GLY A 88 -1.37 -5.57 11.93
CA GLY A 88 0.08 -5.41 12.13
C GLY A 88 0.61 -5.89 13.49
N ASP A 89 -0.19 -6.59 14.29
CA ASP A 89 0.21 -7.20 15.56
C ASP A 89 0.85 -8.60 15.42
N GLY A 90 0.99 -9.08 14.19
CA GLY A 90 1.45 -10.44 13.88
C GLY A 90 0.31 -11.39 13.48
N SER A 91 -0.95 -11.00 13.69
CA SER A 91 -2.09 -11.67 13.07
C SER A 91 -2.23 -11.28 11.59
N PHE A 92 -2.98 -12.08 10.83
CA PHE A 92 -3.21 -11.85 9.41
C PHE A 92 -4.65 -11.41 9.17
N ALA A 93 -4.85 -10.11 8.92
CA ALA A 93 -6.19 -9.55 8.74
C ALA A 93 -6.71 -9.76 7.31
N VAL A 94 -7.95 -10.23 7.16
CA VAL A 94 -8.57 -10.37 5.83
C VAL A 94 -9.80 -9.48 5.73
N ILE A 95 -9.69 -8.48 4.87
CA ILE A 95 -10.79 -7.59 4.47
C ILE A 95 -11.43 -8.21 3.22
N ALA A 96 -12.70 -8.57 3.27
CA ALA A 96 -13.39 -9.15 2.12
C ALA A 96 -14.77 -8.54 1.92
N GLY A 97 -15.32 -8.66 0.71
CA GLY A 97 -16.65 -8.15 0.40
C GLY A 97 -16.75 -7.63 -1.04
N PRO A 98 -17.94 -7.11 -1.43
CA PRO A 98 -18.20 -6.79 -2.81
C PRO A 98 -17.49 -5.53 -3.28
N CYS A 99 -17.26 -5.46 -4.59
CA CYS A 99 -16.68 -4.28 -5.24
C CYS A 99 -17.50 -3.01 -5.01
N SER A 100 -18.82 -3.14 -5.11
CA SER A 100 -19.80 -2.09 -4.85
C SER A 100 -20.91 -2.69 -3.99
N VAL A 101 -21.55 -1.87 -3.18
CA VAL A 101 -22.81 -2.28 -2.53
C VAL A 101 -23.92 -2.15 -3.57
N GLU A 102 -24.54 -3.27 -3.93
CA GLU A 102 -25.53 -3.33 -5.03
C GLU A 102 -26.96 -3.47 -4.50
N SER A 103 -27.13 -4.24 -3.43
CA SER A 103 -28.40 -4.39 -2.73
C SER A 103 -28.18 -4.88 -1.30
N ARG A 104 -29.23 -4.79 -0.47
CA ARG A 104 -29.23 -5.36 0.89
C ARG A 104 -28.94 -6.86 0.87
N GLU A 105 -29.66 -7.63 0.05
CA GLU A 105 -29.52 -9.08 -0.02
C GLU A 105 -28.09 -9.49 -0.42
N GLN A 106 -27.54 -8.82 -1.44
CA GLN A 106 -26.18 -9.02 -1.93
C GLN A 106 -25.15 -8.76 -0.82
N LEU A 107 -25.26 -7.62 -0.12
CA LEU A 107 -24.33 -7.25 0.93
C LEU A 107 -24.39 -8.19 2.13
N PHE A 108 -25.59 -8.48 2.64
CA PHE A 108 -25.78 -9.29 3.85
C PHE A 108 -25.37 -10.74 3.64
N SER A 109 -25.78 -11.35 2.53
CA SER A 109 -25.35 -12.71 2.18
C SER A 109 -23.82 -12.80 2.05
N THR A 110 -23.18 -11.80 1.43
CA THR A 110 -21.72 -11.73 1.33
C THR A 110 -21.07 -11.63 2.70
N ALA A 111 -21.54 -10.70 3.55
CA ALA A 111 -20.97 -10.48 4.88
C ALA A 111 -21.03 -11.73 5.76
N HIS A 112 -22.15 -12.47 5.74
CA HIS A 112 -22.27 -13.74 6.45
C HIS A 112 -21.32 -14.80 5.89
N ALA A 113 -21.24 -14.95 4.56
CA ALA A 113 -20.40 -15.95 3.92
C ALA A 113 -18.90 -15.71 4.19
N ILE A 114 -18.43 -14.47 4.04
CA ILE A 114 -17.02 -14.14 4.29
C ILE A 114 -16.66 -14.27 5.77
N LYS A 115 -17.57 -13.89 6.69
CA LYS A 115 -17.35 -14.06 8.14
C LYS A 115 -17.19 -15.53 8.49
N ALA A 116 -18.09 -16.38 7.98
CA ALA A 116 -18.03 -17.82 8.20
C ALA A 116 -16.74 -18.45 7.65
N ALA A 117 -16.17 -17.88 6.59
CA ALA A 117 -14.89 -18.30 6.02
C ALA A 117 -13.66 -17.67 6.72
N GLY A 118 -13.84 -16.80 7.72
CA GLY A 118 -12.75 -16.24 8.53
C GLY A 118 -12.29 -14.84 8.15
N ALA A 119 -13.03 -14.10 7.31
CA ALA A 119 -12.75 -12.68 7.10
C ALA A 119 -12.97 -11.90 8.40
N THR A 120 -12.07 -10.95 8.68
CA THR A 120 -12.06 -10.16 9.92
C THR A 120 -12.67 -8.77 9.73
N LEU A 121 -12.72 -8.27 8.50
CA LEU A 121 -13.39 -7.00 8.15
C LEU A 121 -14.23 -7.16 6.89
N LEU A 122 -15.28 -6.35 6.79
CA LEU A 122 -16.10 -6.21 5.59
C LEU A 122 -15.67 -4.99 4.79
N ARG A 123 -15.49 -5.15 3.48
CA ARG A 123 -15.38 -4.01 2.55
C ARG A 123 -16.61 -3.87 1.66
N GLY A 124 -16.92 -2.66 1.24
CA GLY A 124 -17.97 -2.39 0.25
C GLY A 124 -17.90 -0.97 -0.29
N GLY A 125 -17.92 -0.80 -1.62
CA GLY A 125 -17.88 0.53 -2.24
C GLY A 125 -19.26 1.19 -2.25
N ALA A 126 -19.43 2.29 -1.50
CA ALA A 126 -20.65 3.09 -1.54
C ALA A 126 -20.70 4.02 -2.76
N TYR A 127 -19.54 4.54 -3.15
CA TYR A 127 -19.32 5.41 -4.31
C TYR A 127 -18.31 4.75 -5.26
N LYS A 128 -18.47 4.95 -6.58
CA LYS A 128 -17.58 4.35 -7.59
C LYS A 128 -16.99 5.40 -8.54
N PRO A 129 -15.65 5.50 -8.64
CA PRO A 129 -15.00 6.35 -9.64
C PRO A 129 -15.06 5.64 -11.00
N ARG A 130 -16.11 5.90 -11.77
CA ARG A 130 -16.28 5.33 -13.11
C ARG A 130 -15.72 6.25 -14.18
N THR A 131 -15.07 5.63 -15.16
CA THR A 131 -14.58 6.35 -16.34
C THR A 131 -15.75 6.86 -17.19
N SER A 132 -16.86 6.11 -17.20
CA SER A 132 -18.09 6.49 -17.90
C SER A 132 -19.18 6.95 -16.92
N PRO A 133 -19.89 8.06 -17.19
CA PRO A 133 -20.98 8.54 -16.34
C PRO A 133 -22.24 7.67 -16.42
N TYR A 134 -22.36 6.78 -17.40
CA TYR A 134 -23.51 5.88 -17.58
C TYR A 134 -23.39 4.56 -16.82
N GLU A 135 -22.23 4.30 -16.24
CA GLU A 135 -22.02 3.11 -15.41
C GLU A 135 -22.62 3.30 -14.01
N PHE A 136 -22.79 2.20 -13.29
CA PHE A 136 -23.24 2.24 -11.90
C PHE A 136 -22.28 3.06 -11.01
N GLN A 137 -22.79 4.17 -10.48
CA GLN A 137 -22.03 5.13 -9.66
C GLN A 137 -21.95 4.74 -8.17
N GLY A 138 -22.66 3.68 -7.77
CA GLY A 138 -22.87 3.32 -6.37
C GLY A 138 -24.19 3.85 -5.81
N LEU A 139 -24.67 3.28 -4.70
CA LEU A 139 -25.89 3.75 -4.02
C LEU A 139 -25.65 4.94 -3.08
N GLY A 140 -24.40 5.41 -2.96
CA GLY A 140 -24.02 6.54 -2.11
C GLY A 140 -24.45 6.35 -0.65
N VAL A 141 -25.23 7.29 -0.13
CA VAL A 141 -25.69 7.29 1.27
C VAL A 141 -26.49 6.04 1.63
N GLU A 142 -27.26 5.48 0.69
CA GLU A 142 -28.01 4.25 0.96
C GLU A 142 -27.08 3.05 1.16
N ALA A 143 -26.00 2.97 0.38
CA ALA A 143 -24.95 1.97 0.62
C ALA A 143 -24.27 2.15 1.99
N LEU A 144 -24.01 3.40 2.42
CA LEU A 144 -23.44 3.68 3.74
C LEU A 144 -24.36 3.22 4.89
N ARG A 145 -25.68 3.43 4.74
CA ARG A 145 -26.68 2.91 5.70
C ARG A 145 -26.68 1.39 5.76
N LEU A 146 -26.68 0.72 4.60
CA LEU A 146 -26.61 -0.73 4.53
C LEU A 146 -25.32 -1.29 5.14
N LEU A 147 -24.18 -0.61 4.92
CA LEU A 147 -22.89 -0.99 5.52
C LEU A 147 -22.91 -0.88 7.05
N ARG A 148 -23.50 0.19 7.59
CA ARG A 148 -23.67 0.33 9.04
C ARG A 148 -24.55 -0.78 9.63
N GLU A 149 -25.64 -1.11 8.96
CA GLU A 149 -26.58 -2.12 9.45
C GLU A 149 -26.00 -3.54 9.39
N VAL A 150 -25.28 -3.87 8.31
CA VAL A 150 -24.60 -5.17 8.23
C VAL A 150 -23.47 -5.27 9.25
N ARG A 151 -22.77 -4.17 9.58
CA ARG A 151 -21.82 -4.13 10.71
C ARG A 151 -22.51 -4.44 12.03
N GLU A 152 -23.64 -3.81 12.33
CA GLU A 152 -24.36 -4.01 13.59
C GLU A 152 -24.85 -5.47 13.75
N THR A 153 -25.24 -6.11 12.66
CA THR A 153 -25.75 -7.50 12.66
C THR A 153 -24.65 -8.55 12.61
N THR A 154 -23.55 -8.31 11.89
CA THR A 154 -22.47 -9.27 11.73
C THR A 154 -21.30 -9.03 12.69
N GLY A 155 -21.16 -7.85 13.25
CA GLY A 155 -20.00 -7.44 14.03
C GLY A 155 -18.72 -7.27 13.23
N LEU A 156 -18.75 -7.36 11.89
CA LEU A 156 -17.58 -7.10 11.05
C LEU A 156 -17.36 -5.59 10.90
N PRO A 157 -16.19 -5.04 11.28
CA PRO A 157 -15.85 -3.65 11.00
C PRO A 157 -15.86 -3.37 9.50
N VAL A 158 -16.31 -2.16 9.13
CA VAL A 158 -16.53 -1.75 7.74
C VAL A 158 -15.38 -0.88 7.22
N VAL A 159 -14.90 -1.25 6.04
CA VAL A 159 -13.97 -0.48 5.21
C VAL A 159 -14.70 0.02 3.96
N THR A 160 -14.73 1.34 3.74
CA THR A 160 -15.31 1.92 2.52
C THR A 160 -14.47 3.07 1.99
N GLU A 161 -14.56 3.32 0.68
CA GLU A 161 -13.73 4.31 -0.01
C GLU A 161 -14.28 5.71 0.12
N VAL A 162 -13.38 6.66 0.40
CA VAL A 162 -13.66 8.09 0.37
C VAL A 162 -13.10 8.67 -0.94
N MET A 163 -13.97 9.32 -1.70
CA MET A 163 -13.60 9.88 -3.00
C MET A 163 -13.42 11.39 -3.01
N ALA A 164 -14.16 12.10 -2.14
CA ALA A 164 -14.17 13.55 -2.06
C ALA A 164 -14.04 14.03 -0.61
N THR A 165 -13.58 15.27 -0.44
CA THR A 165 -13.31 15.87 0.88
C THR A 165 -14.57 16.14 1.69
N GLU A 166 -15.65 16.47 1.00
CA GLU A 166 -16.97 16.81 1.52
C GLU A 166 -17.72 15.60 2.09
N ASP A 167 -17.43 14.39 1.60
CA ASP A 167 -18.07 13.16 2.07
C ASP A 167 -17.43 12.57 3.34
N VAL A 168 -16.29 13.12 3.78
CA VAL A 168 -15.46 12.52 4.85
C VAL A 168 -16.25 12.35 6.15
N ASP A 169 -16.94 13.39 6.61
CA ASP A 169 -17.68 13.36 7.88
C ASP A 169 -18.81 12.33 7.84
N LEU A 170 -19.61 12.37 6.77
CA LEU A 170 -20.70 11.41 6.57
C LEU A 170 -20.17 9.97 6.55
N ILE A 171 -19.10 9.69 5.80
CA ILE A 171 -18.54 8.34 5.73
C ILE A 171 -17.98 7.89 7.10
N CYS A 172 -17.40 8.80 7.90
CA CYS A 172 -16.90 8.48 9.24
C CYS A 172 -18.00 7.98 10.20
N GLU A 173 -19.25 8.40 10.02
CA GLU A 173 -20.39 7.93 10.82
C GLU A 173 -20.73 6.45 10.54
N HIS A 174 -20.41 5.96 9.34
CA HIS A 174 -20.80 4.64 8.85
C HIS A 174 -19.64 3.64 8.77
N ALA A 175 -18.40 4.12 8.65
CA ALA A 175 -17.21 3.28 8.46
C ALA A 175 -16.33 3.21 9.70
N ASP A 176 -15.62 2.10 9.85
CA ASP A 176 -14.60 1.90 10.88
C ASP A 176 -13.19 2.16 10.35
N MET A 177 -13.00 2.12 9.02
CA MET A 177 -11.77 2.49 8.33
C MET A 177 -12.09 3.14 6.98
N LEU A 178 -11.34 4.19 6.64
CA LEU A 178 -11.49 4.97 5.42
C LEU A 178 -10.47 4.51 4.37
N GLN A 179 -10.93 3.99 3.24
CA GLN A 179 -10.05 3.65 2.12
C GLN A 179 -9.78 4.86 1.25
N VAL A 180 -8.50 5.12 0.95
CA VAL A 180 -8.08 5.99 -0.15
C VAL A 180 -7.76 5.09 -1.34
N GLY A 181 -8.56 5.19 -2.39
CA GLY A 181 -8.32 4.46 -3.63
C GLY A 181 -7.04 4.89 -4.34
N ALA A 182 -6.50 3.99 -5.17
CA ALA A 182 -5.22 4.20 -5.86
C ALA A 182 -5.16 5.50 -6.70
N ARG A 183 -6.29 5.92 -7.28
CA ARG A 183 -6.38 7.17 -8.06
C ARG A 183 -6.26 8.43 -7.20
N ASN A 184 -6.60 8.32 -5.92
CA ASN A 184 -6.56 9.39 -4.94
C ASN A 184 -5.31 9.35 -4.04
N MET A 185 -4.35 8.44 -4.28
CA MET A 185 -3.13 8.34 -3.47
C MET A 185 -2.35 9.68 -3.42
N GLN A 186 -2.37 10.48 -4.48
CA GLN A 186 -1.73 11.80 -4.54
C GLN A 186 -2.74 12.95 -4.50
N ASN A 187 -4.00 12.69 -4.12
CA ASN A 187 -4.95 13.75 -3.85
C ASN A 187 -4.62 14.35 -2.47
N PHE A 188 -3.62 15.22 -2.41
CA PHE A 188 -3.10 15.76 -1.15
C PHE A 188 -4.14 16.58 -0.37
N SER A 189 -5.12 17.18 -1.05
CA SER A 189 -6.24 17.84 -0.40
C SER A 189 -7.11 16.84 0.37
N LEU A 190 -7.43 15.70 -0.25
CA LEU A 190 -8.13 14.61 0.43
C LEU A 190 -7.28 14.02 1.56
N LEU A 191 -5.98 13.77 1.34
CA LEU A 191 -5.11 13.25 2.39
C LEU A 191 -5.02 14.18 3.60
N ARG A 192 -4.88 15.51 3.40
CA ARG A 192 -4.90 16.49 4.50
C ARG A 192 -6.23 16.46 5.26
N ARG A 193 -7.35 16.31 4.55
CA ARG A 193 -8.67 16.22 5.18
C ARG A 193 -8.84 14.93 6.00
N LEU A 194 -8.33 13.80 5.50
CA LEU A 194 -8.35 12.50 6.18
C LEU A 194 -7.34 12.43 7.35
N ALA A 195 -6.28 13.22 7.31
CA ALA A 195 -5.32 13.34 8.40
C ALA A 195 -5.95 13.92 9.68
N LEU A 196 -7.03 14.68 9.53
CA LEU A 196 -7.83 15.23 10.63
C LEU A 196 -9.00 14.32 11.03
N ALA A 197 -9.26 13.24 10.28
CA ALA A 197 -10.32 12.30 10.61
C ALA A 197 -9.85 11.33 11.72
N GLU A 198 -10.69 11.11 12.73
CA GLU A 198 -10.42 10.19 13.83
C GLU A 198 -10.72 8.72 13.47
N LYS A 199 -10.35 8.32 12.24
CA LYS A 199 -10.56 6.97 11.72
C LYS A 199 -9.26 6.43 11.09
N PRO A 200 -8.97 5.13 11.24
CA PRO A 200 -7.93 4.48 10.48
C PRO A 200 -8.07 4.69 8.97
N VAL A 201 -6.95 4.84 8.26
CA VAL A 201 -6.91 5.03 6.81
C VAL A 201 -6.20 3.87 6.13
N LEU A 202 -6.86 3.27 5.13
CA LEU A 202 -6.26 2.29 4.21
C LEU A 202 -5.78 3.03 2.96
N LEU A 203 -4.46 3.21 2.82
CA LEU A 203 -3.87 3.94 1.70
C LEU A 203 -3.41 2.98 0.60
N LYS A 204 -4.19 2.90 -0.48
CA LYS A 204 -3.79 2.12 -1.67
C LYS A 204 -2.67 2.82 -2.44
N ARG A 205 -1.67 2.04 -2.86
CA ARG A 205 -0.61 2.53 -3.76
C ARG A 205 -1.20 2.95 -5.10
N GLY A 206 -0.74 4.09 -5.61
CA GLY A 206 -1.09 4.60 -6.92
C GLY A 206 -0.50 3.72 -8.04
N PRO A 207 -1.18 3.59 -9.19
CA PRO A 207 -0.78 2.66 -10.25
C PRO A 207 0.59 2.98 -10.87
N SER A 208 1.10 4.19 -10.74
CA SER A 208 2.41 4.58 -11.26
C SER A 208 3.34 5.11 -10.18
N ALA A 209 2.98 4.90 -8.91
CA ALA A 209 3.75 5.42 -7.79
C ALA A 209 4.92 4.50 -7.44
N SER A 210 6.08 5.08 -7.19
CA SER A 210 7.17 4.41 -6.48
C SER A 210 6.81 4.15 -5.01
N VAL A 211 7.53 3.22 -4.37
CA VAL A 211 7.39 2.99 -2.91
C VAL A 211 7.68 4.27 -2.12
N LYS A 212 8.65 5.08 -2.57
CA LYS A 212 8.96 6.37 -1.96
C LYS A 212 7.78 7.34 -2.00
N GLU A 213 7.12 7.49 -3.14
CA GLU A 213 5.95 8.39 -3.26
C GLU A 213 4.76 7.88 -2.45
N TRP A 214 4.58 6.58 -2.37
CA TRP A 214 3.56 5.96 -1.54
C TRP A 214 3.78 6.20 -0.04
N LEU A 215 5.02 6.05 0.43
CA LEU A 215 5.40 6.36 1.81
C LEU A 215 5.29 7.87 2.11
N LEU A 216 5.60 8.74 1.15
CA LEU A 216 5.37 10.18 1.28
C LEU A 216 3.88 10.53 1.34
N ALA A 217 3.01 9.83 0.61
CA ALA A 217 1.57 10.00 0.75
C ALA A 217 1.07 9.60 2.16
N ALA A 218 1.63 8.53 2.75
CA ALA A 218 1.38 8.20 4.16
C ALA A 218 1.95 9.25 5.12
N GLU A 219 3.11 9.84 4.82
CA GLU A 219 3.70 10.93 5.60
C GLU A 219 2.74 12.13 5.72
N TYR A 220 1.98 12.47 4.66
CA TYR A 220 0.95 13.51 4.73
C TYR A 220 -0.14 13.23 5.79
N LEU A 221 -0.55 11.97 5.93
CA LEU A 221 -1.54 11.55 6.93
C LEU A 221 -0.95 11.66 8.35
N LEU A 222 0.26 11.15 8.54
CA LEU A 222 0.94 11.17 9.85
C LEU A 222 1.29 12.60 10.28
N ALA A 223 1.77 13.43 9.36
CA ALA A 223 2.12 14.83 9.62
C ALA A 223 0.89 15.68 9.96
N GLY A 224 -0.28 15.36 9.39
CA GLY A 224 -1.54 16.01 9.74
C GLY A 224 -2.18 15.49 11.04
N GLY A 225 -1.61 14.46 11.68
CA GLY A 225 -2.01 13.96 13.00
C GLY A 225 -2.54 12.53 13.04
N ASN A 226 -2.93 11.96 11.90
CA ASN A 226 -3.48 10.60 11.85
C ASN A 226 -2.36 9.55 11.72
N ARG A 227 -2.08 8.85 12.83
CA ARG A 227 -1.06 7.80 12.90
C ARG A 227 -1.59 6.39 12.58
N ASN A 228 -2.89 6.26 12.33
CA ASN A 228 -3.57 4.97 12.12
C ASN A 228 -3.66 4.67 10.62
N VAL A 229 -2.51 4.42 9.98
CA VAL A 229 -2.43 4.19 8.53
C VAL A 229 -2.01 2.76 8.23
N VAL A 230 -2.75 2.10 7.34
CA VAL A 230 -2.40 0.81 6.75
C VAL A 230 -2.11 1.02 5.27
N LEU A 231 -0.98 0.50 4.82
CA LEU A 231 -0.56 0.54 3.42
C LEU A 231 -1.18 -0.66 2.67
N CYS A 232 -1.79 -0.43 1.50
CA CYS A 232 -2.22 -1.50 0.59
C CYS A 232 -1.51 -1.48 -0.78
N GLU A 233 -0.65 -2.48 -1.04
CA GLU A 233 -0.11 -2.74 -2.38
C GLU A 233 -1.21 -3.32 -3.27
N ARG A 234 -1.32 -2.84 -4.51
CA ARG A 234 -2.47 -3.16 -5.40
C ARG A 234 -2.13 -3.22 -6.88
N GLY A 235 -0.85 -3.38 -7.18
CA GLY A 235 -0.26 -3.44 -8.51
C GLY A 235 0.03 -2.08 -9.13
N ILE A 236 1.07 -2.07 -9.95
CA ILE A 236 1.50 -0.94 -10.76
C ILE A 236 1.24 -1.20 -12.26
N LYS A 237 1.11 -0.13 -13.02
CA LYS A 237 1.03 -0.16 -14.48
C LYS A 237 2.42 -0.38 -15.06
N THR A 238 2.51 -1.37 -15.93
CA THR A 238 3.70 -1.74 -16.68
C THR A 238 3.32 -1.92 -18.15
N PHE A 239 4.22 -2.47 -18.96
CA PHE A 239 3.94 -2.86 -20.34
C PHE A 239 3.16 -4.18 -20.45
N GLU A 240 2.96 -4.92 -19.36
CA GLU A 240 2.21 -6.18 -19.35
C GLU A 240 0.72 -5.93 -19.59
N THR A 241 0.09 -6.76 -20.44
CA THR A 241 -1.29 -6.62 -20.89
C THR A 241 -2.22 -7.73 -20.40
N GLU A 242 -1.68 -8.89 -20.02
CA GLU A 242 -2.47 -10.04 -19.56
C GLU A 242 -3.04 -9.88 -18.16
N THR A 243 -2.48 -8.96 -17.37
CA THR A 243 -2.98 -8.59 -16.05
C THR A 243 -3.37 -7.12 -16.04
N ARG A 244 -4.38 -6.76 -15.24
CA ARG A 244 -4.84 -5.37 -15.12
C ARG A 244 -3.72 -4.46 -14.62
N ASN A 245 -2.94 -4.94 -13.66
CA ASN A 245 -1.71 -4.34 -13.18
C ASN A 245 -0.70 -5.47 -12.92
N THR A 246 0.57 -5.14 -12.81
CA THR A 246 1.58 -6.06 -12.28
C THR A 246 1.60 -5.90 -10.76
N LEU A 247 1.19 -6.93 -10.02
CA LEU A 247 1.25 -6.92 -8.55
C LEU A 247 2.70 -6.93 -8.09
N ASP A 248 3.16 -5.82 -7.51
CA ASP A 248 4.56 -5.63 -7.11
C ASP A 248 4.78 -6.21 -5.71
N LEU A 249 4.97 -7.53 -5.63
CA LEU A 249 5.21 -8.22 -4.36
C LEU A 249 6.47 -7.75 -3.63
N ALA A 250 7.50 -7.30 -4.36
CA ALA A 250 8.72 -6.78 -3.77
C ALA A 250 8.45 -5.49 -2.97
N SER A 251 7.51 -4.66 -3.42
CA SER A 251 7.12 -3.46 -2.68
C SER A 251 6.53 -3.74 -1.30
N ILE A 252 5.90 -4.90 -1.08
CA ILE A 252 5.39 -5.28 0.24
C ILE A 252 6.55 -5.45 1.20
N ALA A 253 7.56 -6.24 0.81
CA ALA A 253 8.75 -6.47 1.62
C ALA A 253 9.53 -5.16 1.84
N LEU A 254 9.72 -4.37 0.78
CA LEU A 254 10.44 -3.10 0.84
C LEU A 254 9.72 -2.07 1.73
N ALA A 255 8.39 -1.94 1.61
CA ALA A 255 7.62 -1.03 2.46
C ALA A 255 7.73 -1.42 3.94
N ARG A 256 7.69 -2.73 4.27
CA ARG A 256 7.89 -3.22 5.65
C ARG A 256 9.30 -2.99 6.18
N GLU A 257 10.31 -2.98 5.31
CA GLU A 257 11.69 -2.68 5.69
C GLU A 257 11.87 -1.18 6.00
N LEU A 258 11.30 -0.33 5.15
CA LEU A 258 11.45 1.12 5.21
C LEU A 258 10.50 1.79 6.22
N SER A 259 9.34 1.20 6.48
CA SER A 259 8.26 1.77 7.28
C SER A 259 7.86 0.89 8.44
N HIS A 260 7.38 1.50 9.51
CA HIS A 260 6.79 0.80 10.66
C HIS A 260 5.28 0.52 10.48
N LEU A 261 4.65 1.04 9.43
CA LEU A 261 3.21 0.86 9.18
C LEU A 261 2.87 -0.56 8.73
N PRO A 262 1.67 -1.09 9.04
CA PRO A 262 1.20 -2.35 8.48
C PRO A 262 1.05 -2.27 6.95
N VAL A 263 1.36 -3.37 6.26
CA VAL A 263 1.30 -3.47 4.80
C VAL A 263 0.46 -4.69 4.39
N ILE A 264 -0.66 -4.45 3.71
CA ILE A 264 -1.52 -5.49 3.14
C ILE A 264 -1.45 -5.52 1.60
N ALA A 265 -2.02 -6.55 0.98
CA ALA A 265 -2.10 -6.67 -0.48
C ALA A 265 -3.54 -6.78 -1.00
N ASP A 266 -3.79 -6.23 -2.19
CA ASP A 266 -5.03 -6.35 -2.97
C ASP A 266 -4.76 -7.23 -4.21
N PRO A 267 -4.88 -8.57 -4.10
CA PRO A 267 -4.66 -9.47 -5.24
C PRO A 267 -5.75 -9.36 -6.31
N SER A 268 -6.97 -8.91 -5.95
CA SER A 268 -8.09 -8.77 -6.86
C SER A 268 -7.85 -7.65 -7.88
N HIS A 269 -7.58 -6.43 -7.43
CA HIS A 269 -7.25 -5.32 -8.32
C HIS A 269 -5.79 -5.33 -8.78
N GLY A 270 -4.92 -5.94 -7.97
CA GLY A 270 -3.52 -6.20 -8.28
C GLY A 270 -3.33 -6.91 -9.60
N THR A 271 -4.14 -7.93 -9.85
CA THR A 271 -4.04 -8.74 -11.07
C THR A 271 -5.20 -8.51 -12.04
N GLY A 272 -6.40 -8.20 -11.52
CA GLY A 272 -7.63 -8.16 -12.30
C GLY A 272 -8.08 -9.53 -12.83
N ARG A 273 -7.51 -10.64 -12.34
CA ARG A 273 -7.86 -12.01 -12.77
C ARG A 273 -8.22 -12.87 -11.58
N ARG A 274 -9.43 -13.44 -11.59
CA ARG A 274 -9.92 -14.32 -10.52
C ARG A 274 -8.96 -15.48 -10.23
N SER A 275 -8.42 -16.13 -11.28
CA SER A 275 -7.51 -17.28 -11.14
C SER A 275 -6.19 -16.96 -10.45
N LEU A 276 -5.77 -15.69 -10.42
CA LEU A 276 -4.52 -15.27 -9.79
C LEU A 276 -4.71 -14.84 -8.33
N ILE A 277 -5.95 -14.72 -7.84
CA ILE A 277 -6.20 -14.23 -6.47
C ILE A 277 -5.61 -15.17 -5.44
N ALA A 278 -5.89 -16.48 -5.54
CA ALA A 278 -5.38 -17.47 -4.58
C ALA A 278 -3.84 -17.53 -4.53
N PRO A 279 -3.12 -17.72 -5.66
CA PRO A 279 -1.65 -17.78 -5.61
C PRO A 279 -1.02 -16.46 -5.15
N MET A 280 -1.54 -15.30 -5.56
CA MET A 280 -1.01 -14.01 -5.12
C MET A 280 -1.29 -13.71 -3.65
N SER A 281 -2.44 -14.16 -3.13
CA SER A 281 -2.77 -14.05 -1.70
C SER A 281 -1.74 -14.79 -0.84
N ARG A 282 -1.39 -16.03 -1.23
CA ARG A 282 -0.39 -16.82 -0.51
C ARG A 282 1.02 -16.26 -0.65
N ALA A 283 1.37 -15.76 -1.83
CA ALA A 283 2.67 -15.12 -2.04
C ALA A 283 2.83 -13.87 -1.16
N ALA A 284 1.80 -13.02 -1.07
CA ALA A 284 1.80 -11.86 -0.18
C ALA A 284 1.92 -12.26 1.30
N ALA A 285 1.17 -13.28 1.73
CA ALA A 285 1.27 -13.81 3.09
C ALA A 285 2.67 -14.35 3.40
N ALA A 286 3.28 -15.11 2.48
CA ALA A 286 4.63 -15.66 2.65
C ALA A 286 5.73 -14.59 2.73
N LEU A 287 5.54 -13.43 2.09
CA LEU A 287 6.42 -12.27 2.20
C LEU A 287 6.23 -11.48 3.51
N GLY A 288 5.25 -11.86 4.32
CA GLY A 288 4.93 -11.25 5.59
C GLY A 288 4.02 -10.02 5.49
N ALA A 289 3.15 -9.95 4.47
CA ALA A 289 2.05 -8.97 4.49
C ALA A 289 1.24 -9.13 5.80
N ASP A 290 0.73 -8.03 6.32
CA ASP A 290 -0.09 -8.00 7.54
C ASP A 290 -1.57 -8.36 7.25
N GLY A 291 -1.92 -8.58 5.99
CA GLY A 291 -3.26 -8.95 5.58
C GLY A 291 -3.54 -8.84 4.09
N LEU A 292 -4.82 -8.99 3.73
CA LEU A 292 -5.34 -8.89 2.37
C LEU A 292 -6.62 -8.06 2.31
N ILE A 293 -6.89 -7.50 1.13
CA ILE A 293 -8.22 -7.04 0.73
C ILE A 293 -8.69 -7.74 -0.55
N VAL A 294 -9.82 -8.44 -0.50
CA VAL A 294 -10.29 -9.34 -1.57
C VAL A 294 -11.73 -9.03 -1.97
N GLU A 295 -12.01 -9.07 -3.28
CA GLU A 295 -13.36 -8.91 -3.82
C GLU A 295 -14.13 -10.22 -3.82
N VAL A 296 -15.32 -10.21 -3.20
CA VAL A 296 -16.23 -11.37 -3.12
C VAL A 296 -17.64 -10.92 -3.49
N HIS A 297 -18.31 -11.69 -4.36
CA HIS A 297 -19.67 -11.42 -4.81
C HIS A 297 -20.47 -12.72 -4.87
N PRO A 298 -21.76 -12.76 -4.47
CA PRO A 298 -22.56 -13.99 -4.47
C PRO A 298 -22.77 -14.58 -5.87
N CYS A 299 -22.81 -13.72 -6.89
CA CYS A 299 -23.04 -14.10 -8.28
C CYS A 299 -22.20 -13.19 -9.18
N PRO A 300 -20.88 -13.43 -9.30
CA PRO A 300 -19.96 -12.51 -9.99
C PRO A 300 -20.35 -12.19 -11.43
N GLU A 301 -20.99 -13.13 -12.15
CA GLU A 301 -21.46 -12.93 -13.52
C GLU A 301 -22.61 -11.90 -13.64
N ARG A 302 -23.26 -11.55 -12.53
CA ARG A 302 -24.32 -10.52 -12.47
C ARG A 302 -23.88 -9.25 -11.74
N ALA A 303 -22.62 -9.14 -11.33
CA ALA A 303 -22.12 -7.97 -10.59
C ALA A 303 -22.16 -6.70 -11.45
N LEU A 304 -22.56 -5.58 -10.84
CA LEU A 304 -22.60 -4.25 -11.46
C LEU A 304 -21.21 -3.61 -11.58
N SER A 305 -20.20 -4.20 -10.94
CA SER A 305 -18.80 -3.77 -11.02
C SER A 305 -17.87 -4.95 -10.80
N ASP A 306 -16.83 -5.05 -11.63
CA ASP A 306 -15.66 -5.90 -11.33
C ASP A 306 -15.96 -7.40 -11.10
N GLY A 307 -17.02 -7.91 -11.75
CA GLY A 307 -17.41 -9.32 -11.68
C GLY A 307 -16.34 -10.30 -12.18
N ALA A 308 -15.56 -9.89 -13.18
CA ALA A 308 -14.50 -10.72 -13.78
C ALA A 308 -13.40 -11.11 -12.79
N GLN A 309 -13.07 -10.27 -11.81
CA GLN A 309 -12.12 -10.60 -10.77
C GLN A 309 -12.74 -11.01 -9.44
N SER A 310 -14.02 -10.71 -9.19
CA SER A 310 -14.67 -11.05 -7.93
C SER A 310 -14.75 -12.57 -7.76
N LEU A 311 -14.39 -13.08 -6.58
CA LEU A 311 -14.61 -14.48 -6.22
C LEU A 311 -16.08 -14.71 -5.84
N ASP A 312 -16.57 -15.93 -6.06
CA ASP A 312 -17.78 -16.39 -5.38
C ASP A 312 -17.43 -16.87 -3.95
N PHE A 313 -18.44 -17.34 -3.22
CA PHE A 313 -18.24 -17.79 -1.84
C PHE A 313 -17.35 -19.03 -1.73
N ALA A 314 -17.42 -19.95 -2.70
CA ALA A 314 -16.59 -21.14 -2.71
C ALA A 314 -15.12 -20.77 -2.96
N GLY A 315 -14.86 -19.95 -3.98
CA GLY A 315 -13.53 -19.46 -4.30
C GLY A 315 -12.91 -18.65 -3.15
N PHE A 316 -13.69 -17.83 -2.45
CA PHE A 316 -13.18 -17.14 -1.26
C PHE A 316 -12.80 -18.12 -0.14
N ARG A 317 -13.62 -19.13 0.13
CA ARG A 317 -13.31 -20.17 1.10
C ARG A 317 -12.03 -20.94 0.73
N ASP A 318 -11.82 -21.20 -0.55
CA ASP A 318 -10.61 -21.87 -1.03
C ASP A 318 -9.35 -21.01 -0.82
N VAL A 319 -9.45 -19.69 -1.03
CA VAL A 319 -8.38 -18.74 -0.68
C VAL A 319 -8.07 -18.81 0.81
N MET A 320 -9.08 -18.72 1.67
CA MET A 320 -8.90 -18.77 3.13
C MET A 320 -8.28 -20.09 3.59
N ASN A 321 -8.76 -21.22 3.06
CA ASN A 321 -8.18 -22.54 3.33
C ASN A 321 -6.72 -22.65 2.89
N GLY A 322 -6.36 -22.03 1.76
CA GLY A 322 -5.00 -22.00 1.26
C GLY A 322 -4.05 -21.12 2.09
N LEU A 323 -4.56 -20.07 2.73
CA LEU A 323 -3.79 -19.23 3.65
C LEU A 323 -3.49 -19.91 4.98
N ALA A 324 -4.38 -20.79 5.44
CA ALA A 324 -4.21 -21.55 6.69
C ALA A 324 -3.24 -22.74 6.56
N GLN A 325 -2.89 -23.14 5.34
CA GLN A 325 -2.01 -24.29 5.09
C GLN A 325 -0.53 -23.88 5.01
N PRO A 326 0.40 -24.74 5.45
CA PRO A 326 1.80 -24.58 5.15
C PRO A 326 2.00 -24.44 3.63
N LEU A 327 2.80 -23.46 3.20
CA LEU A 327 3.00 -23.14 1.78
C LEU A 327 3.39 -24.38 0.93
N ARG A 328 4.18 -25.29 1.50
CA ARG A 328 4.59 -26.55 0.86
C ARG A 328 3.41 -27.48 0.53
N GLU A 329 2.41 -27.57 1.41
CA GLU A 329 1.23 -28.42 1.20
C GLU A 329 0.34 -27.85 0.09
N THR A 330 0.28 -26.52 -0.02
CA THR A 330 -0.46 -25.87 -1.11
C THR A 330 0.22 -26.07 -2.45
N MET A 331 1.55 -26.01 -2.52
CA MET A 331 2.31 -26.28 -3.76
C MET A 331 2.06 -27.70 -4.31
N ARG A 332 1.88 -28.69 -3.43
CA ARG A 332 1.51 -30.07 -3.81
C ARG A 332 0.13 -30.15 -4.44
N LYS A 333 -0.87 -29.47 -3.87
CA LYS A 333 -2.24 -29.46 -4.41
C LYS A 333 -2.34 -28.80 -5.78
N GLU A 334 -1.45 -27.85 -6.07
CA GLU A 334 -1.42 -27.14 -7.36
C GLU A 334 -0.47 -27.78 -8.40
N ASN A 335 0.07 -28.98 -8.12
CA ASN A 335 1.03 -29.68 -9.01
C ASN A 335 2.26 -28.83 -9.41
N LEU A 336 2.73 -27.96 -8.52
CA LEU A 336 3.87 -27.07 -8.74
C LEU A 336 5.22 -27.68 -8.29
N GLU A 337 5.28 -28.98 -8.01
CA GLU A 337 6.54 -29.66 -7.67
C GLU A 337 7.40 -29.87 -8.94
N GLY A 338 8.38 -28.98 -9.15
CA GLY A 338 9.62 -29.28 -9.86
C GLY A 338 10.71 -29.75 -8.87
N PRO A 339 11.91 -30.16 -9.33
CA PRO A 339 12.99 -30.54 -8.43
C PRO A 339 13.26 -29.41 -7.43
N ILE A 340 12.97 -29.69 -6.15
CA ILE A 340 13.15 -28.76 -5.05
C ILE A 340 14.65 -28.49 -4.90
N ILE A 341 15.02 -27.22 -4.80
CA ILE A 341 16.34 -26.85 -4.28
C ILE A 341 16.40 -27.36 -2.83
N GLY A 342 16.96 -28.56 -2.63
CA GLY A 342 17.34 -29.06 -1.32
C GLY A 342 16.82 -30.45 -0.96
N GLY A 343 17.41 -31.45 -1.60
CA GLY A 343 17.57 -32.83 -1.14
C GLY A 343 18.60 -33.46 -2.09
N ASP A 344 19.88 -33.32 -1.77
CA ASP A 344 21.06 -33.78 -2.55
C ASP A 344 21.59 -32.94 -3.74
N ALA A 345 21.24 -31.67 -3.89
CA ALA A 345 22.05 -30.77 -4.72
C ALA A 345 23.23 -30.21 -3.90
N ARG A 346 24.33 -30.98 -3.81
CA ARG A 346 25.64 -30.44 -3.44
C ARG A 346 25.98 -29.34 -4.46
N LEU A 347 25.91 -28.08 -4.02
CA LEU A 347 26.52 -26.95 -4.73
C LEU A 347 27.99 -27.30 -4.96
N GLY A 348 28.37 -27.44 -6.23
CA GLY A 348 29.72 -27.72 -6.67
C GLY A 348 30.68 -26.58 -6.32
N LEU A 349 31.18 -26.61 -5.10
CA LEU A 349 32.35 -25.87 -4.64
C LEU A 349 33.19 -26.83 -3.81
N ASN A 350 33.99 -27.65 -4.51
CA ASN A 350 35.26 -28.23 -4.05
C ASN A 350 35.79 -29.20 -5.12
N GLN A 351 36.36 -28.64 -6.19
CA GLN A 351 37.42 -29.29 -6.96
C GLN A 351 38.46 -28.23 -7.34
N LEU A 352 39.15 -27.71 -6.33
CA LEU A 352 40.47 -27.10 -6.47
C LEU A 352 41.23 -27.41 -5.18
N ASP A 353 41.60 -28.68 -5.00
CA ASP A 353 42.88 -29.05 -4.43
C ASP A 353 43.10 -30.56 -4.59
N GLN A 354 44.35 -30.92 -4.95
CA GLN A 354 44.90 -32.27 -5.18
C GLN A 354 44.76 -32.83 -6.62
N ARG A 355 45.61 -32.37 -7.54
CA ARG A 355 46.85 -33.07 -7.94
C ARG A 355 47.62 -32.28 -8.99
#